data_AF-A0A497F6K0-F1
#
_entry.id   AF-A0A497F6K0-F1
#
_cell.length_a   1.000
_cell.length_b   1.000
_cell.length_c   1.000
_cell.angle_alpha   90.00
_cell.angle_beta   90.00
_cell.angle_gamma   90.00
#
_symmetry.space_group_name_H-M   'P 1'
#
loop_
_entity.id
_entity.type
_entity.pdbx_description
1 polymer ?
#
loop_
_entity_poly.entity_id
_entity_poly.type
_entity_poly.pdbx_seq_one_letter_code
_entity_poly.pdbx_strand_id
1 'polypeptide(L)'
;MRVLRLRGQSVDQYARDLFTEVRNLIDKLVQKYGLRLDSIRSHIEYSRPRYFVKEESSSERAIAVGSLLDELRSRCREILPERIVVEDCSKRSLAYRIGLILADGYVADDAKIVFSTTNYTLLAILLKSFGEVYVKGASTACVMVTGEVKPVLSFHVLDRDAVRLMGRVIGGEVPFNSAIEFADFLSGLIDGDGTVDGFRSVIRLWCCEEKLRRFLHVLEECSRRGYFDYVVRVDEVRDGSKLLRVDFSEQSMRESCFLYLLELLHPEKSSALKRIRGTYLSRDSVARVLSHLNIRFVEKVNPFTGGVSRRIELRFTKYRDEVIEFLTQVLGIPRDRVKVRSLGSGRKCVAVSVSRYHVDWCLKILKFLEKFNLRSRLEKLSEGVRLLSEDLT
;
A
#
# COMPACT_ATOMS: atom_id res chain seq x y z
N MET A 1 -6.27 1.40 -31.12
CA MET A 1 -5.90 1.32 -29.70
C MET A 1 -5.05 0.09 -29.45
N ARG A 2 -3.74 0.27 -29.20
CA ARG A 2 -2.84 -0.84 -28.81
C ARG A 2 -3.06 -1.20 -27.35
N VAL A 3 -3.54 -2.41 -27.09
CA VAL A 3 -3.79 -2.94 -25.75
C VAL A 3 -2.76 -4.01 -25.42
N LEU A 4 -2.05 -3.82 -24.31
CA LEU A 4 -1.17 -4.83 -23.74
C LEU A 4 -1.89 -5.56 -22.61
N ARG A 5 -1.78 -6.89 -22.59
CA ARG A 5 -2.31 -7.74 -21.53
C ARG A 5 -1.15 -8.41 -20.81
N LEU A 6 -1.10 -8.29 -19.50
CA LEU A 6 -0.06 -8.83 -18.64
C LEU A 6 -0.68 -9.78 -17.63
N ARG A 7 0.01 -10.87 -17.28
CA ARG A 7 -0.34 -11.66 -16.09
C ARG A 7 0.34 -11.06 -14.87
N GLY A 8 -0.28 -11.18 -13.69
CA GLY A 8 0.23 -10.54 -12.47
C GLY A 8 1.72 -10.80 -12.14
N GLN A 9 2.27 -11.96 -12.52
CA GLN A 9 3.68 -12.32 -12.30
C GLN A 9 4.67 -11.61 -13.24
N SER A 10 4.22 -11.16 -14.42
CA SER A 10 5.08 -10.47 -15.40
C SER A 10 5.10 -8.95 -15.23
N VAL A 11 4.29 -8.39 -14.31
CA VAL A 11 4.12 -6.94 -14.16
C VAL A 11 5.40 -6.24 -13.74
N ASP A 12 6.15 -6.79 -12.76
CA ASP A 12 7.38 -6.15 -12.27
C ASP A 12 8.47 -6.13 -13.34
N GLN A 13 8.61 -7.24 -14.05
CA GLN A 13 9.57 -7.36 -15.15
C GLN A 13 9.22 -6.40 -16.29
N TYR A 14 7.95 -6.35 -16.69
CA TYR A 14 7.48 -5.41 -17.71
C TYR A 14 7.75 -3.95 -17.33
N ALA A 15 7.43 -3.56 -16.09
CA ALA A 15 7.67 -2.18 -15.65
C ALA A 15 9.16 -1.83 -15.70
N ARG A 16 10.05 -2.75 -15.29
CA ARG A 16 11.50 -2.56 -15.36
C ARG A 16 12.00 -2.44 -16.80
N ASP A 17 11.54 -3.33 -17.68
CA ASP A 17 11.95 -3.36 -19.09
C ASP A 17 11.50 -2.07 -19.80
N LEU A 18 10.27 -1.63 -19.55
CA LEU A 18 9.75 -0.39 -20.11
C LEU A 18 10.59 0.83 -19.69
N PHE A 19 10.90 0.95 -18.40
CA PHE A 19 11.75 2.06 -17.93
C PHE A 19 13.15 2.02 -18.53
N THR A 20 13.70 0.83 -18.72
CA THR A 20 15.02 0.63 -19.36
C THR A 20 14.99 1.04 -20.83
N GLU A 21 13.95 0.63 -21.55
CA GLU A 21 13.77 0.96 -22.96
C GLU A 21 13.61 2.47 -23.17
N VAL A 22 12.79 3.14 -22.36
CA VAL A 22 12.58 4.59 -22.43
C VAL A 22 13.87 5.34 -22.03
N ARG A 23 14.62 4.86 -21.04
CA ARG A 23 15.92 5.45 -20.68
C ARG A 23 16.92 5.37 -21.84
N ASN A 24 17.05 4.19 -22.46
CA ASN A 24 17.93 4.01 -23.62
C ASN A 24 17.54 4.91 -24.79
N LEU A 25 16.24 5.16 -24.99
CA LEU A 25 15.76 6.11 -25.98
C LEU A 25 16.17 7.55 -25.65
N ILE A 26 16.03 7.97 -24.38
CA ILE A 26 16.48 9.29 -23.94
C ILE A 26 17.98 9.45 -24.18
N ASP A 27 18.79 8.49 -23.77
CA ASP A 27 20.25 8.56 -23.92
C ASP A 27 20.67 8.70 -25.39
N LYS A 28 20.02 7.95 -26.30
CA LYS A 28 20.22 8.06 -27.75
C LYS A 28 19.85 9.45 -28.29
N LEU A 29 18.74 10.02 -27.83
CA LEU A 29 18.29 11.33 -28.29
C LEU A 29 19.17 12.45 -27.73
N VAL A 30 19.55 12.39 -26.46
CA VAL A 30 20.48 13.35 -25.85
C VAL A 30 21.81 13.39 -26.61
N GLN A 31 22.35 12.22 -26.99
CA GLN A 31 23.54 12.12 -27.83
C GLN A 31 23.32 12.71 -29.23
N LYS A 32 22.18 12.39 -29.89
CA LYS A 32 21.83 12.89 -31.23
C LYS A 32 21.79 14.42 -31.28
N TYR A 33 21.23 15.07 -30.25
CA TYR A 33 21.10 16.52 -30.18
C TYR A 33 22.31 17.23 -29.54
N GLY A 34 23.36 16.49 -29.14
CA GLY A 34 24.57 17.07 -28.55
C GLY A 34 24.33 17.83 -27.25
N LEU A 35 23.27 17.47 -26.50
CA LEU A 35 22.84 18.20 -25.31
C LEU A 35 23.57 17.70 -24.05
N ARG A 36 23.90 18.64 -23.16
CA ARG A 36 24.35 18.31 -21.79
C ARG A 36 23.15 18.19 -20.86
N LEU A 37 23.22 17.29 -19.88
CA LEU A 37 22.12 17.03 -18.92
C LEU A 37 21.71 18.29 -18.14
N ASP A 38 22.69 19.11 -17.74
CA ASP A 38 22.44 20.39 -17.05
C ASP A 38 21.66 21.40 -17.91
N SER A 39 21.79 21.32 -19.23
CA SER A 39 21.06 22.19 -20.16
C SER A 39 19.58 21.81 -20.27
N ILE A 40 19.26 20.52 -20.17
CA ILE A 40 17.87 20.04 -20.16
C ILE A 40 17.17 20.52 -18.87
N ARG A 41 17.89 20.51 -17.75
CA ARG A 41 17.38 20.91 -16.43
C ARG A 41 16.91 22.37 -16.38
N SER A 42 17.67 23.29 -16.95
CA SER A 42 17.35 24.73 -16.86
C SER A 42 16.12 25.14 -17.69
N HIS A 43 15.72 24.29 -18.65
CA HIS A 43 14.66 24.58 -19.62
C HIS A 43 13.37 23.81 -19.37
N ILE A 44 13.33 22.87 -18.41
CA ILE A 44 12.11 22.12 -18.05
C ILE A 44 11.60 22.62 -16.70
N GLU A 45 10.35 23.08 -16.69
CA GLU A 45 9.59 23.33 -15.46
C GLU A 45 8.69 22.16 -15.11
N TYR A 46 8.56 21.95 -13.80
CA TYR A 46 7.65 20.98 -13.24
C TYR A 46 6.54 21.70 -12.47
N SER A 47 5.31 21.49 -12.92
CA SER A 47 4.09 21.92 -12.23
C SER A 47 3.22 20.67 -12.06
N ARG A 48 3.33 19.97 -10.91
CA ARG A 48 2.65 18.68 -10.66
C ARG A 48 1.21 18.69 -11.20
N PRO A 49 0.79 17.77 -12.09
CA PRO A 49 1.47 16.60 -12.66
C PRO A 49 2.06 16.82 -14.07
N ARG A 50 2.27 18.06 -14.50
CA ARG A 50 2.68 18.44 -15.85
C ARG A 50 4.13 18.96 -15.89
N TYR A 51 4.76 18.77 -17.03
CA TYR A 51 6.09 19.30 -17.33
C TYR A 51 6.01 20.11 -18.60
N PHE A 52 6.68 21.26 -18.62
CA PHE A 52 6.69 22.17 -19.76
C PHE A 52 8.10 22.67 -20.04
N VAL A 53 8.36 23.01 -21.29
CA VAL A 53 9.56 23.79 -21.64
C VAL A 53 9.26 25.22 -21.24
N LYS A 54 10.20 25.88 -20.55
CA LYS A 54 10.07 27.31 -20.21
C LYS A 54 9.88 28.12 -21.49
N GLU A 55 8.86 28.97 -21.52
CA GLU A 55 8.49 29.79 -22.69
C GLU A 55 9.60 30.76 -23.12
N GLU A 56 10.44 31.20 -22.18
CA GLU A 56 11.51 32.15 -22.43
C GLU A 56 12.86 31.45 -22.62
N SER A 57 13.17 31.08 -23.85
CA SER A 57 14.57 31.02 -24.28
C SER A 57 14.63 30.90 -25.80
N SER A 58 14.73 32.02 -26.50
CA SER A 58 14.98 32.08 -27.95
C SER A 58 16.40 31.65 -28.34
N SER A 59 17.03 30.77 -27.55
CA SER A 59 18.38 30.26 -27.82
C SER A 59 18.32 28.98 -28.64
N GLU A 60 19.31 28.75 -29.51
CA GLU A 60 19.46 27.49 -30.26
C GLU A 60 19.36 26.24 -29.37
N ARG A 61 19.79 26.35 -28.11
CA ARG A 61 19.74 25.27 -27.12
C ARG A 61 18.31 24.94 -26.69
N ALA A 62 17.45 25.93 -26.52
CA ALA A 62 16.05 25.71 -26.18
C ALA A 62 15.28 25.06 -27.33
N ILE A 63 15.59 25.46 -28.57
CA ILE A 63 15.05 24.83 -29.78
C ILE A 63 15.48 23.36 -29.85
N ALA A 64 16.74 23.05 -29.55
CA ALA A 64 17.25 21.68 -29.49
C ALA A 64 16.57 20.84 -28.39
N VAL A 65 16.33 21.42 -27.20
CA VAL A 65 15.57 20.75 -26.12
C VAL A 65 14.12 20.51 -26.53
N GLY A 66 13.47 21.48 -27.17
CA GLY A 66 12.11 21.32 -27.71
C GLY A 66 12.02 20.17 -28.72
N SER A 67 12.95 20.15 -29.68
CA SER A 67 13.06 19.11 -30.71
C SER A 67 13.29 17.72 -30.11
N LEU A 68 14.18 17.62 -29.10
CA LEU A 68 14.39 16.38 -28.35
C LEU A 68 13.10 15.89 -27.70
N LEU A 69 12.36 16.76 -27.03
CA LEU A 69 11.13 16.39 -26.32
C LEU A 69 10.02 15.96 -27.28
N ASP A 70 9.91 16.59 -28.45
CA ASP A 70 8.93 16.21 -29.46
C ASP A 70 9.25 14.87 -30.13
N GLU A 71 10.53 14.63 -30.47
CA GLU A 71 10.96 13.32 -30.98
C GLU A 71 10.80 12.23 -29.91
N LEU A 72 11.15 12.51 -28.66
CA LEU A 72 10.98 11.59 -27.54
C LEU A 72 9.50 11.23 -27.35
N ARG A 73 8.58 12.22 -27.40
CA ARG A 73 7.13 11.96 -27.35
C ARG A 73 6.68 11.07 -28.50
N SER A 74 7.14 11.33 -29.73
CA SER A 74 6.79 10.53 -30.90
C SER A 74 7.27 9.08 -30.76
N ARG A 75 8.54 8.88 -30.40
CA ARG A 75 9.14 7.56 -30.22
C ARG A 75 8.56 6.80 -29.03
N CYS A 76 8.28 7.47 -27.92
CA CYS A 76 7.59 6.85 -26.79
C CYS A 76 6.18 6.39 -27.16
N ARG A 77 5.47 7.08 -28.06
CA ARG A 77 4.20 6.57 -28.57
C ARG A 77 4.40 5.26 -29.32
N GLU A 78 5.49 5.04 -30.04
CA GLU A 78 5.76 3.76 -30.73
C GLU A 78 5.95 2.61 -29.73
N ILE A 79 6.61 2.85 -28.59
CA ILE A 79 6.91 1.84 -27.57
C ILE A 79 5.72 1.57 -26.64
N LEU A 80 5.02 2.63 -26.22
CA LEU A 80 4.01 2.54 -25.18
C LEU A 80 2.67 2.01 -25.73
N PRO A 81 2.05 1.01 -25.09
CA PRO A 81 0.67 0.68 -25.37
C PRO A 81 -0.24 1.84 -24.92
N GLU A 82 -1.39 2.00 -25.56
CA GLU A 82 -2.38 3.00 -25.15
C GLU A 82 -3.10 2.57 -23.86
N ARG A 83 -3.21 1.24 -23.64
CA ARG A 83 -3.88 0.63 -22.51
C ARG A 83 -3.14 -0.62 -22.05
N ILE A 84 -2.98 -0.76 -20.74
CA ILE A 84 -2.40 -1.95 -20.10
C ILE A 84 -3.48 -2.57 -19.20
N VAL A 85 -3.71 -3.86 -19.36
CA VAL A 85 -4.63 -4.65 -18.54
C VAL A 85 -3.85 -5.75 -17.84
N VAL A 86 -3.98 -5.84 -16.52
CA VAL A 86 -3.39 -6.90 -15.71
C VAL A 86 -4.44 -7.97 -15.44
N GLU A 87 -4.27 -9.13 -16.06
CA GLU A 87 -5.08 -10.32 -15.86
C GLU A 87 -4.73 -10.99 -14.51
N ASP A 88 -5.74 -11.61 -13.90
CA ASP A 88 -5.64 -12.37 -12.65
C ASP A 88 -5.14 -11.57 -11.42
N CYS A 89 -5.24 -10.24 -11.44
CA CYS A 89 -4.90 -9.40 -10.30
C CYS A 89 -6.16 -9.01 -9.51
N SER A 90 -6.19 -9.33 -8.22
CA SER A 90 -7.20 -8.75 -7.33
C SER A 90 -6.83 -7.30 -7.06
N LYS A 91 -7.74 -6.37 -7.43
CA LYS A 91 -7.58 -4.95 -7.10
C LYS A 91 -7.31 -4.81 -5.60
N ARG A 92 -6.40 -3.90 -5.24
CA ARG A 92 -6.17 -3.54 -3.84
C ARG A 92 -7.45 -2.93 -3.26
N SER A 93 -7.56 -2.95 -1.93
CA SER A 93 -8.70 -2.35 -1.24
C SER A 93 -8.88 -0.89 -1.64
N LEU A 94 -10.11 -0.40 -1.52
CA LEU A 94 -10.43 0.98 -1.85
C LEU A 94 -9.60 1.96 -1.01
N ALA A 95 -9.42 1.68 0.27
CA ALA A 95 -8.61 2.51 1.17
C ALA A 95 -7.14 2.60 0.73
N TYR A 96 -6.53 1.47 0.34
CA TYR A 96 -5.17 1.47 -0.20
C TYR A 96 -5.05 2.33 -1.46
N ARG A 97 -6.01 2.21 -2.39
CA ARG A 97 -6.03 3.04 -3.61
C ARG A 97 -6.13 4.53 -3.28
N ILE A 98 -6.93 4.93 -2.28
CA ILE A 98 -6.99 6.33 -1.83
C ILE A 98 -5.66 6.82 -1.27
N GLY A 99 -4.98 6.01 -0.46
CA GLY A 99 -3.64 6.36 0.04
C GLY A 99 -2.66 6.62 -1.10
N LEU A 100 -2.68 5.74 -2.10
CA LEU A 100 -1.82 5.86 -3.28
C LEU A 100 -2.13 7.13 -4.09
N ILE A 101 -3.41 7.47 -4.26
CA ILE A 101 -3.87 8.70 -4.92
C ILE A 101 -3.44 9.94 -4.15
N LEU A 102 -3.59 9.95 -2.82
CA LEU A 102 -3.23 11.11 -2.01
C LEU A 102 -1.71 11.36 -2.06
N ALA A 103 -0.90 10.30 -1.98
CA ALA A 103 0.56 10.41 -2.11
C ALA A 103 0.98 10.91 -3.49
N ASP A 104 0.67 10.15 -4.55
CA ASP A 104 1.31 10.33 -5.86
C ASP A 104 0.32 10.66 -6.99
N GLY A 105 -0.97 10.59 -6.73
CA GLY A 105 -2.04 10.86 -7.69
C GLY A 105 -2.60 12.29 -7.65
N TYR A 106 -3.41 12.57 -8.66
CA TYR A 106 -4.27 13.75 -8.77
C TYR A 106 -5.59 13.35 -9.45
N VAL A 107 -6.72 13.80 -8.91
CA VAL A 107 -8.04 13.60 -9.51
C VAL A 107 -8.29 14.74 -10.49
N ALA A 108 -8.37 14.42 -11.79
CA ALA A 108 -8.52 15.42 -12.85
C ALA A 108 -9.99 15.71 -13.20
N ASP A 109 -10.86 14.68 -13.20
CA ASP A 109 -12.29 14.75 -13.54
C ASP A 109 -13.06 13.61 -12.82
N ASP A 110 -14.39 13.53 -12.96
CA ASP A 110 -15.33 12.62 -12.25
C ASP A 110 -15.01 11.11 -12.26
N ALA A 111 -14.11 10.66 -13.13
CA ALA A 111 -13.67 9.26 -13.17
C ALA A 111 -12.17 9.08 -13.39
N LYS A 112 -11.41 10.18 -13.46
CA LYS A 112 -10.04 10.16 -13.98
C LYS A 112 -9.03 10.55 -12.90
N ILE A 113 -8.16 9.61 -12.59
CA ILE A 113 -7.02 9.83 -11.72
C ILE A 113 -5.76 9.79 -12.57
N VAL A 114 -4.88 10.77 -12.40
CA VAL A 114 -3.59 10.90 -13.08
C VAL A 114 -2.47 10.63 -12.10
N PHE A 115 -1.47 9.88 -12.56
CA PHE A 115 -0.23 9.60 -11.84
C PHE A 115 0.96 9.87 -12.77
N SER A 116 2.10 10.23 -12.19
CA SER A 116 3.33 10.47 -12.92
C SER A 116 4.50 9.94 -12.09
N THR A 117 5.27 8.99 -12.63
CA THR A 117 6.35 8.35 -11.87
C THR A 117 7.65 8.26 -12.65
N THR A 118 8.77 8.41 -11.93
CA THR A 118 10.13 8.09 -12.39
C THR A 118 10.61 6.73 -11.89
N ASN A 119 9.75 5.96 -11.22
CA ASN A 119 10.11 4.72 -10.54
C ASN A 119 9.30 3.54 -11.10
N TYR A 120 9.99 2.56 -11.67
CA TYR A 120 9.35 1.36 -12.22
C TYR A 120 8.60 0.55 -11.14
N THR A 121 9.04 0.57 -9.88
CA THR A 121 8.36 -0.11 -8.78
C THR A 121 6.97 0.50 -8.54
N LEU A 122 6.88 1.83 -8.60
CA LEU A 122 5.61 2.55 -8.44
C LEU A 122 4.67 2.27 -9.63
N LEU A 123 5.19 2.21 -10.86
CA LEU A 123 4.41 1.76 -12.01
C LEU A 123 3.85 0.34 -11.81
N ALA A 124 4.68 -0.61 -11.35
CA ALA A 124 4.24 -1.98 -11.09
C ALA A 124 3.15 -2.04 -10.00
N ILE A 125 3.29 -1.24 -8.94
CA ILE A 125 2.28 -1.09 -7.89
C ILE A 125 0.96 -0.57 -8.48
N LEU A 126 1.00 0.43 -9.34
CA LEU A 126 -0.20 1.03 -9.93
C LEU A 126 -0.93 0.05 -10.85
N LEU A 127 -0.19 -0.66 -11.69
CA LEU A 127 -0.71 -1.73 -12.53
C LEU A 127 -1.43 -2.81 -11.70
N LYS A 128 -0.82 -3.26 -10.60
CA LYS A 128 -1.41 -4.26 -9.69
C LYS A 128 -2.59 -3.72 -8.88
N SER A 129 -2.60 -2.42 -8.56
CA SER A 129 -3.60 -1.84 -7.67
C SER A 129 -4.91 -1.53 -8.38
N PHE A 130 -4.83 -1.05 -9.62
CA PHE A 130 -5.98 -0.63 -10.42
C PHE A 130 -6.42 -1.68 -11.44
N GLY A 131 -5.52 -2.60 -11.84
CA GLY A 131 -5.78 -3.67 -12.81
C GLY A 131 -5.91 -3.21 -14.26
N GLU A 132 -6.27 -1.95 -14.47
CA GLU A 132 -6.36 -1.33 -15.78
C GLU A 132 -5.81 0.10 -15.75
N VAL A 133 -4.85 0.37 -16.63
CA VAL A 133 -4.14 1.65 -16.70
C VAL A 133 -4.07 2.12 -18.14
N TYR A 134 -4.41 3.38 -18.36
CA TYR A 134 -4.35 4.05 -19.65
C TYR A 134 -3.10 4.93 -19.71
N VAL A 135 -2.24 4.68 -20.68
CA VAL A 135 -0.99 5.42 -20.79
C VAL A 135 -1.30 6.72 -21.53
N LYS A 136 -1.29 7.84 -20.80
CA LYS A 136 -1.33 9.15 -21.45
C LYS A 136 0.08 9.38 -21.94
N GLY A 137 0.27 9.26 -23.27
CA GLY A 137 1.57 9.20 -23.95
C GLY A 137 2.64 9.95 -23.19
N ALA A 138 3.70 9.22 -22.79
CA ALA A 138 4.69 9.70 -21.84
C ALA A 138 4.98 11.18 -22.07
N SER A 139 4.53 12.01 -21.14
CA SER A 139 5.15 13.31 -20.96
C SER A 139 6.51 13.00 -20.37
N THR A 140 7.39 12.45 -21.19
CA THR A 140 8.74 12.05 -20.82
C THR A 140 9.49 13.35 -20.61
N ALA A 141 9.34 13.89 -19.40
CA ALA A 141 10.20 14.92 -18.92
C ALA A 141 11.41 14.25 -18.31
N CYS A 142 12.58 14.78 -18.62
CA CYS A 142 13.79 14.48 -17.90
C CYS A 142 13.73 15.23 -16.57
N VAL A 143 13.47 14.53 -15.46
CA VAL A 143 13.63 15.14 -14.14
C VAL A 143 14.98 14.75 -13.60
N MET A 144 15.79 15.77 -13.30
CA MET A 144 17.02 15.62 -12.54
C MET A 144 16.66 15.45 -11.07
N VAL A 145 16.35 14.22 -10.65
CA VAL A 145 16.46 13.84 -9.24
C VAL A 145 17.93 13.46 -9.03
N THR A 146 18.63 14.13 -8.12
CA THR A 146 20.05 13.88 -7.79
C THR A 146 21.04 14.01 -8.96
N GLY A 147 20.73 14.78 -10.00
CA GLY A 147 21.63 14.98 -11.16
C GLY A 147 21.52 13.93 -12.27
N GLU A 148 20.55 13.01 -12.19
CA GLU A 148 20.31 12.01 -13.22
C GLU A 148 19.07 12.34 -14.05
N VAL A 149 19.16 12.23 -15.37
CA VAL A 149 17.98 12.29 -16.25
C VAL A 149 17.16 11.01 -16.12
N LYS A 150 15.96 11.12 -15.55
CA LYS A 150 15.02 10.00 -15.42
C LYS A 150 13.80 10.19 -16.31
N PRO A 151 13.29 9.12 -16.95
CA PRO A 151 12.02 9.18 -17.65
C PRO A 151 10.88 9.36 -16.66
N VAL A 152 10.01 10.33 -16.91
CA VAL A 152 8.71 10.39 -16.23
C VAL A 152 7.64 9.77 -17.12
N LEU A 153 6.99 8.72 -16.62
CA LEU A 153 5.84 8.11 -17.27
C LEU A 153 4.56 8.61 -16.60
N SER A 154 3.65 9.15 -17.40
CA SER A 154 2.34 9.60 -16.93
C SER A 154 1.26 8.65 -17.42
N PHE A 155 0.32 8.35 -16.55
CA PHE A 155 -0.78 7.43 -16.85
C PHE A 155 -2.02 7.89 -16.11
N HIS A 156 -3.16 7.43 -16.60
CA HIS A 156 -4.42 7.64 -15.94
C HIS A 156 -5.16 6.33 -15.74
N VAL A 157 -5.94 6.28 -14.67
CA VAL A 157 -6.79 5.15 -14.35
C VAL A 157 -8.23 5.63 -14.26
N LEU A 158 -9.14 4.74 -14.65
CA LEU A 158 -10.58 4.98 -14.57
C LEU A 158 -11.13 4.20 -13.38
N ASP A 159 -11.45 4.90 -12.30
CA ASP A 159 -11.83 4.30 -11.03
C ASP A 159 -12.85 5.14 -10.28
N ARG A 160 -14.13 4.95 -10.64
CA ARG A 160 -15.24 5.75 -10.09
C ARG A 160 -15.37 5.63 -8.57
N ASP A 161 -15.12 4.45 -8.02
CA ASP A 161 -15.21 4.22 -6.58
C ASP A 161 -14.10 5.00 -5.85
N ALA A 162 -12.88 4.95 -6.37
CA ALA A 162 -11.77 5.71 -5.81
C ALA A 162 -11.97 7.22 -5.96
N VAL A 163 -12.46 7.71 -7.11
CA VAL A 163 -12.74 9.14 -7.30
C VAL A 163 -13.84 9.62 -6.35
N ARG A 164 -14.96 8.89 -6.23
CA ARG A 164 -16.05 9.24 -5.31
C ARG A 164 -15.54 9.31 -3.87
N LEU A 165 -14.77 8.32 -3.44
CA LEU A 165 -14.25 8.28 -2.08
C LEU A 165 -13.20 9.38 -1.84
N MET A 166 -12.35 9.67 -2.84
CA MET A 166 -11.42 10.79 -2.79
C MET A 166 -12.15 12.12 -2.70
N GLY A 167 -13.28 12.30 -3.40
CA GLY A 167 -14.14 13.49 -3.27
C GLY A 167 -14.61 13.72 -1.84
N ARG A 168 -14.97 12.64 -1.12
CA ARG A 168 -15.31 12.71 0.32
C ARG A 168 -14.10 13.13 1.17
N VAL A 169 -12.92 12.57 0.93
CA VAL A 169 -11.67 12.97 1.60
C VAL A 169 -11.32 14.44 1.32
N ILE A 170 -11.54 14.91 0.09
CA ILE A 170 -11.37 16.31 -0.29
C ILE A 170 -12.34 17.22 0.46
N GLY A 171 -13.59 16.76 0.65
CA GLY A 171 -14.62 17.43 1.43
C GLY A 171 -14.43 17.39 2.95
N GLY A 172 -13.35 16.77 3.45
CA GLY A 172 -13.10 16.65 4.89
C GLY A 172 -13.87 15.50 5.56
N GLU A 173 -14.23 14.46 4.81
CA GLU A 173 -14.74 13.23 5.41
C GLU A 173 -13.66 12.14 5.44
N VAL A 174 -13.62 11.38 6.53
CA VAL A 174 -12.73 10.21 6.64
C VAL A 174 -13.57 8.94 6.54
N PRO A 175 -13.55 8.26 5.39
CA PRO A 175 -14.48 7.16 5.11
C PRO A 175 -13.99 5.81 5.64
N PHE A 176 -12.89 5.78 6.41
CA PHE A 176 -12.30 4.55 6.93
C PHE A 176 -12.97 4.15 8.25
N ASN A 177 -13.76 3.10 8.24
CA ASN A 177 -14.56 2.64 9.37
C ASN A 177 -13.80 1.69 10.31
N SER A 178 -12.57 1.32 9.97
CA SER A 178 -11.74 0.45 10.80
C SER A 178 -10.26 0.82 10.73
N ALA A 179 -9.51 0.40 11.74
CA ALA A 179 -8.05 0.46 11.73
C ALA A 179 -7.42 -0.36 10.57
N ILE A 180 -8.16 -1.29 9.95
CA ILE A 180 -7.70 -2.08 8.80
C ILE A 180 -7.73 -1.24 7.54
N GLU A 181 -8.85 -0.57 7.28
CA GLU A 181 -8.98 0.34 6.14
C GLU A 181 -7.94 1.47 6.26
N PHE A 182 -7.72 1.98 7.48
CA PHE A 182 -6.66 2.96 7.70
C PHE A 182 -5.25 2.39 7.48
N ALA A 183 -4.99 1.15 7.91
CA ALA A 183 -3.72 0.48 7.65
C ALA A 183 -3.45 0.35 6.15
N ASP A 184 -4.46 -0.08 5.39
CA ASP A 184 -4.40 -0.17 3.94
C ASP A 184 -4.17 1.20 3.30
N PHE A 185 -4.86 2.24 3.76
CA PHE A 185 -4.64 3.62 3.35
C PHE A 185 -3.19 4.09 3.58
N LEU A 186 -2.65 3.87 4.77
CA LEU A 186 -1.25 4.19 5.07
C LEU A 186 -0.28 3.39 4.19
N SER A 187 -0.55 2.11 3.92
CA SER A 187 0.24 1.33 2.97
C SER A 187 0.20 1.90 1.56
N GLY A 188 -0.97 2.39 1.11
CA GLY A 188 -1.08 3.12 -0.16
C GLY A 188 -0.20 4.37 -0.19
N LEU A 189 -0.18 5.15 0.90
CA LEU A 189 0.68 6.33 1.02
C LEU A 189 2.17 5.98 0.96
N ILE A 190 2.58 4.95 1.69
CA ILE A 190 3.95 4.42 1.70
C ILE A 190 4.35 3.93 0.31
N ASP A 191 3.46 3.22 -0.37
CA ASP A 191 3.75 2.70 -1.69
C ASP A 191 3.81 3.79 -2.76
N GLY A 192 3.08 4.90 -2.60
CA GLY A 192 3.15 6.07 -3.45
C GLY A 192 4.47 6.84 -3.31
N ASP A 193 4.58 7.64 -2.24
CA ASP A 193 5.71 8.56 -2.04
C ASP A 193 6.20 8.57 -0.57
N GLY A 194 5.68 7.65 0.24
CA GLY A 194 6.07 7.52 1.63
C GLY A 194 7.34 6.69 1.81
N THR A 195 8.09 6.99 2.88
CA THR A 195 9.16 6.11 3.37
C THR A 195 8.84 5.63 4.78
N VAL A 196 9.08 4.34 5.01
CA VAL A 196 9.04 3.75 6.36
C VAL A 196 10.47 3.53 6.81
N ASP A 197 10.81 4.10 7.95
CA ASP A 197 12.02 3.69 8.65
C ASP A 197 11.75 2.34 9.31
N GLY A 198 12.29 1.23 8.80
CA GLY A 198 11.98 -0.11 9.33
C GLY A 198 12.29 -0.27 10.83
N PHE A 199 13.14 0.60 11.39
CA PHE A 199 13.49 0.60 12.81
C PHE A 199 12.61 1.51 13.68
N ARG A 200 11.87 2.44 13.08
CA ARG A 200 11.05 3.43 13.79
C ARG A 200 9.73 3.55 13.04
N SER A 201 8.59 3.31 13.68
CA SER A 201 7.24 3.38 13.08
C SER A 201 6.90 4.79 12.55
N VAL A 202 7.58 5.22 11.51
CA VAL A 202 7.66 6.60 11.03
C VAL A 202 7.36 6.60 9.56
N ILE A 203 6.34 7.36 9.18
CA ILE A 203 6.01 7.63 7.79
C ILE A 203 6.50 9.04 7.46
N ARG A 204 7.34 9.17 6.42
CA ARG A 204 7.71 10.47 5.86
C ARG A 204 7.06 10.66 4.51
N LEU A 205 6.44 11.82 4.27
CA LEU A 205 5.70 12.15 3.05
C LEU A 205 6.09 13.53 2.54
N TRP A 206 6.42 13.62 1.26
CA TRP A 206 6.61 14.88 0.56
C TRP A 206 5.28 15.37 0.01
N CYS A 207 4.82 16.55 0.42
CA CYS A 207 3.51 17.05 0.00
C CYS A 207 3.46 18.57 -0.14
N CYS A 208 2.51 19.03 -0.96
CA CYS A 208 2.10 20.43 -0.96
C CYS A 208 1.11 20.71 0.19
N GLU A 209 0.91 21.98 0.50
CA GLU A 209 -0.02 22.47 1.53
C GLU A 209 -1.40 21.78 1.49
N GLU A 210 -1.98 21.66 0.30
CA GLU A 210 -3.31 21.09 0.09
C GLU A 210 -3.38 19.60 0.45
N LYS A 211 -2.39 18.81 0.02
CA LYS A 211 -2.27 17.39 0.35
C LYS A 211 -1.99 17.20 1.85
N LEU A 212 -1.17 18.07 2.43
CA LEU A 212 -0.87 18.07 3.86
C LEU A 212 -2.14 18.22 4.69
N ARG A 213 -2.96 19.24 4.42
CA ARG A 213 -4.21 19.47 5.18
C ARG A 213 -5.14 18.26 5.16
N ARG A 214 -5.32 17.63 4.00
CA ARG A 214 -6.15 16.43 3.84
C ARG A 214 -5.61 15.25 4.65
N PHE A 215 -4.31 15.04 4.61
CA PHE A 215 -3.71 13.95 5.34
C PHE A 215 -3.75 14.16 6.86
N LEU A 216 -3.47 15.38 7.35
CA LEU A 216 -3.61 15.72 8.77
C LEU A 216 -5.04 15.51 9.26
N HIS A 217 -6.03 15.93 8.48
CA HIS A 217 -7.44 15.71 8.82
C HIS A 217 -7.77 14.21 8.95
N VAL A 218 -7.27 13.37 8.03
CA VAL A 218 -7.41 11.91 8.13
C VAL A 218 -6.76 11.37 9.42
N LEU A 219 -5.56 11.84 9.75
CA LEU A 219 -4.86 11.41 10.97
C LEU A 219 -5.61 11.85 12.24
N GLU A 220 -6.11 13.08 12.30
CA GLU A 220 -6.84 13.62 13.45
C GLU A 220 -8.08 12.78 13.76
N GLU A 221 -8.87 12.49 12.73
CA GLU A 221 -10.07 11.67 12.87
C GLU A 221 -9.74 10.22 13.27
N CYS A 222 -8.63 9.66 12.78
CA CYS A 222 -8.17 8.34 13.20
C CYS A 222 -7.67 8.31 14.65
N SER A 223 -7.03 9.38 15.13
CA SER A 223 -6.69 9.53 16.55
C SER A 223 -7.95 9.64 17.41
N ARG A 224 -8.94 10.44 16.97
CA ARG A 224 -10.24 10.57 17.65
C ARG A 224 -10.98 9.24 17.77
N ARG A 225 -10.84 8.36 16.77
CA ARG A 225 -11.39 6.98 16.78
C ARG A 225 -10.54 5.98 17.58
N GLY A 226 -9.42 6.41 18.14
CA GLY A 226 -8.54 5.59 18.97
C GLY A 226 -7.77 4.52 18.19
N TYR A 227 -7.50 4.74 16.88
CA TYR A 227 -6.80 3.74 16.08
C TYR A 227 -5.30 3.69 16.38
N PHE A 228 -4.67 4.86 16.48
CA PHE A 228 -3.23 4.99 16.71
C PHE A 228 -2.88 6.28 17.44
N ASP A 229 -1.89 6.21 18.32
CA ASP A 229 -1.20 7.39 18.85
C ASP A 229 -0.05 7.77 17.92
N TYR A 230 0.09 9.06 17.63
CA TYR A 230 1.17 9.57 16.79
C TYR A 230 1.59 10.99 17.19
N VAL A 231 2.79 11.36 16.73
CA VAL A 231 3.31 12.73 16.78
C VAL A 231 3.60 13.17 15.35
N VAL A 232 3.12 14.36 14.99
CA VAL A 232 3.38 14.96 13.69
C VAL A 232 4.47 16.01 13.80
N ARG A 233 5.38 16.02 12.83
CA ARG A 233 6.36 17.09 12.59
C ARG A 233 6.30 17.50 11.13
N VAL A 234 6.28 18.80 10.88
CA VAL A 234 6.30 19.37 9.53
C VAL A 234 7.59 20.14 9.38
N ASP A 235 8.46 19.67 8.50
CA ASP A 235 9.68 20.37 8.13
C ASP A 235 9.45 21.12 6.81
N GLU A 236 9.68 22.43 6.79
CA GLU A 236 9.67 23.20 5.55
C GLU A 236 10.96 22.95 4.76
N VAL A 237 10.80 22.66 3.47
CA VAL A 237 11.91 22.42 2.55
C VAL A 237 11.93 23.53 1.51
N ARG A 238 13.08 23.72 0.84
CA ARG A 238 13.23 24.70 -0.24
C ARG A 238 12.11 24.54 -1.28
N ASP A 239 11.70 25.68 -1.86
CA ASP A 239 10.69 25.78 -2.92
C ASP A 239 9.24 25.51 -2.47
N GLY A 240 8.91 25.74 -1.19
CA GLY A 240 7.53 25.64 -0.67
C GLY A 240 7.00 24.21 -0.50
N SER A 241 7.85 23.21 -0.71
CA SER A 241 7.54 21.81 -0.45
C SER A 241 7.63 21.50 1.04
N LYS A 242 6.68 20.74 1.58
CA LYS A 242 6.68 20.33 2.99
C LYS A 242 7.06 18.86 3.10
N LEU A 243 8.00 18.56 4.00
CA LEU A 243 8.30 17.21 4.42
C LEU A 243 7.52 16.95 5.71
N LEU A 244 6.51 16.11 5.59
CA LEU A 244 5.74 15.65 6.73
C LEU A 244 6.39 14.40 7.31
N ARG A 245 6.55 14.38 8.64
CA ARG A 245 6.95 13.21 9.40
C ARG A 245 5.88 12.87 10.42
N VAL A 246 5.40 11.63 10.37
CA VAL A 246 4.44 11.08 11.32
C VAL A 246 5.13 9.96 12.08
N ASP A 247 5.44 10.22 13.36
CA ASP A 247 6.02 9.26 14.28
C ASP A 247 4.87 8.56 15.04
N PHE A 248 4.54 7.33 14.67
CA PHE A 248 3.54 6.54 15.40
C PHE A 248 4.15 5.91 16.65
N SER A 249 3.36 5.80 17.72
CA SER A 249 3.72 5.04 18.92
C SER A 249 3.93 3.57 18.57
N GLU A 250 5.14 3.05 18.78
CA GLU A 250 5.46 1.65 18.51
C GLU A 250 4.54 0.69 19.29
N GLN A 251 4.18 1.06 20.53
CA GLN A 251 3.24 0.31 21.34
C GLN A 251 1.86 0.25 20.68
N SER A 252 1.28 1.41 20.32
CA SER A 252 -0.03 1.49 19.68
C SER A 252 -0.07 0.72 18.34
N MET A 253 1.01 0.82 17.55
CA MET A 253 1.16 0.12 16.28
C MET A 253 1.22 -1.41 16.46
N ARG A 254 1.90 -1.90 17.50
CA ARG A 254 1.97 -3.34 17.84
C ARG A 254 0.67 -3.86 18.39
N GLU A 255 0.02 -3.11 19.29
CA GLU A 255 -1.28 -3.44 19.85
C GLU A 255 -2.33 -3.63 18.75
N SER A 256 -2.24 -2.86 17.67
CA SER A 256 -3.11 -2.99 16.49
C SER A 256 -2.61 -3.99 15.43
N CYS A 257 -1.49 -4.68 15.66
CA CYS A 257 -0.74 -5.53 14.72
C CYS A 257 -0.32 -4.83 13.42
N PHE A 258 -0.36 -3.50 13.39
CA PHE A 258 -0.18 -2.72 12.18
C PHE A 258 1.29 -2.65 11.74
N LEU A 259 2.22 -2.54 12.69
CA LEU A 259 3.66 -2.65 12.39
C LEU A 259 3.95 -3.95 11.63
N TYR A 260 3.40 -5.07 12.08
CA TYR A 260 3.59 -6.37 11.44
C TYR A 260 2.94 -6.44 10.05
N LEU A 261 1.75 -5.86 9.87
CA LEU A 261 1.13 -5.77 8.54
C LEU A 261 2.01 -4.94 7.58
N LEU A 262 2.58 -3.81 8.01
CA LEU A 262 3.50 -3.01 7.20
C LEU A 262 4.76 -3.79 6.79
N GLU A 263 5.36 -4.52 7.72
CA GLU A 263 6.54 -5.36 7.45
C GLU A 263 6.24 -6.44 6.40
N LEU A 264 5.02 -6.99 6.43
CA LEU A 264 4.55 -7.96 5.43
C LEU A 264 4.17 -7.33 4.08
N LEU A 265 3.83 -6.05 4.07
CA LEU A 265 3.30 -5.34 2.90
C LEU A 265 4.40 -4.79 1.99
N HIS A 266 5.55 -4.39 2.55
CA HIS A 266 6.58 -3.66 1.82
C HIS A 266 7.97 -4.32 1.88
N PRO A 267 8.13 -5.60 1.47
CA PRO A 267 9.40 -6.32 1.60
C PRO A 267 10.53 -5.75 0.73
N GLU A 268 10.21 -5.06 -0.38
CA GLU A 268 11.21 -4.49 -1.29
C GLU A 268 11.61 -3.05 -0.95
N LYS A 269 10.73 -2.28 -0.30
CA LYS A 269 11.05 -0.91 0.16
C LYS A 269 11.80 -0.89 1.49
N SER A 270 12.00 -2.05 2.11
CA SER A 270 12.87 -2.20 3.27
C SER A 270 13.56 -3.56 3.24
N SER A 271 14.82 -3.57 2.81
CA SER A 271 15.68 -4.77 2.78
C SER A 271 15.87 -5.44 4.15
N ALA A 272 15.54 -4.72 5.24
CA ALA A 272 15.53 -5.22 6.61
C ALA A 272 14.27 -6.04 6.97
N LEU A 273 13.20 -6.01 6.16
CA LEU A 273 11.86 -6.53 6.52
C LEU A 273 11.49 -7.86 5.85
N LYS A 274 12.47 -8.74 5.58
CA LYS A 274 12.15 -10.13 5.13
C LYS A 274 11.43 -10.94 6.21
N ARG A 275 11.50 -10.50 7.46
CA ARG A 275 10.88 -11.13 8.64
C ARG A 275 10.22 -10.06 9.49
N ILE A 276 9.18 -10.48 10.21
CA ILE A 276 8.50 -9.65 11.19
C ILE A 276 9.47 -9.36 12.34
N ARG A 277 9.66 -8.08 12.69
CA ARG A 277 10.63 -7.66 13.71
C ARG A 277 10.31 -8.27 15.06
N GLY A 278 11.34 -8.79 15.72
CA GLY A 278 11.21 -9.48 17.01
C GLY A 278 10.70 -10.92 16.88
N THR A 279 10.56 -11.45 15.66
CA THR A 279 10.17 -12.84 15.40
C THR A 279 11.04 -13.46 14.31
N TYR A 280 10.91 -14.78 14.11
CA TYR A 280 11.50 -15.47 12.97
C TYR A 280 10.53 -15.67 11.78
N LEU A 281 9.32 -15.12 11.86
CA LEU A 281 8.27 -15.32 10.85
C LEU A 281 8.47 -14.45 9.62
N SER A 282 8.32 -15.04 8.43
CA SER A 282 8.20 -14.32 7.17
C SER A 282 6.73 -14.19 6.73
N ARG A 283 6.48 -13.41 5.68
CA ARG A 283 5.17 -13.34 5.02
C ARG A 283 4.61 -14.72 4.67
N ASP A 284 5.45 -15.59 4.12
CA ASP A 284 5.03 -16.93 3.70
C ASP A 284 4.78 -17.85 4.89
N SER A 285 5.52 -17.70 5.99
CA SER A 285 5.23 -18.39 7.25
C SER A 285 3.87 -18.00 7.80
N VAL A 286 3.55 -16.69 7.86
CA VAL A 286 2.24 -16.23 8.36
C VAL A 286 1.10 -16.70 7.46
N ALA A 287 1.25 -16.57 6.13
CA ALA A 287 0.26 -17.06 5.17
C ALA A 287 -0.03 -18.56 5.34
N ARG A 288 1.04 -19.36 5.52
CA ARG A 288 0.96 -20.81 5.69
C ARG A 288 0.38 -21.23 7.03
N VAL A 289 0.71 -20.52 8.12
CA VAL A 289 0.09 -20.71 9.44
C VAL A 289 -1.42 -20.49 9.34
N LEU A 290 -1.84 -19.37 8.74
CA LEU A 290 -3.25 -19.01 8.62
C LEU A 290 -4.03 -19.91 7.65
N SER A 291 -3.38 -20.44 6.61
CA SER A 291 -4.02 -21.42 5.72
C SER A 291 -4.33 -22.74 6.42
N HIS A 292 -3.77 -22.99 7.61
CA HIS A 292 -4.07 -24.16 8.45
C HIS A 292 -4.91 -23.83 9.68
N LEU A 293 -5.41 -22.60 9.79
CA LEU A 293 -6.37 -22.22 10.82
C LEU A 293 -7.70 -22.94 10.59
N ASN A 294 -8.18 -23.61 11.63
CA ASN A 294 -9.51 -24.18 11.74
C ASN A 294 -10.28 -23.47 12.86
N ILE A 295 -11.44 -22.92 12.52
CA ILE A 295 -12.29 -22.16 13.43
C ILE A 295 -13.45 -23.06 13.86
N ARG A 296 -13.68 -23.21 15.17
CA ARG A 296 -14.83 -23.91 15.73
C ARG A 296 -15.60 -23.00 16.66
N PHE A 297 -16.93 -23.02 16.54
CA PHE A 297 -17.82 -22.40 17.51
C PHE A 297 -18.17 -23.43 18.57
N VAL A 298 -18.09 -23.01 19.83
CA VAL A 298 -18.42 -23.86 20.95
C VAL A 298 -19.37 -23.08 21.83
N GLU A 299 -20.56 -23.66 22.01
CA GLU A 299 -21.59 -23.19 22.91
C GLU A 299 -21.70 -24.20 24.05
N LYS A 300 -21.74 -23.70 25.28
CA LYS A 300 -21.96 -24.51 26.47
C LYS A 300 -23.06 -23.89 27.30
N VAL A 301 -24.12 -24.66 27.54
CA VAL A 301 -25.15 -24.30 28.51
C VAL A 301 -24.62 -24.64 29.90
N ASN A 302 -24.67 -23.69 30.83
CA ASN A 302 -24.39 -23.93 32.22
C ASN A 302 -25.55 -24.74 32.82
N PRO A 303 -25.32 -25.97 33.29
CA PRO A 303 -26.39 -26.83 33.79
C PRO A 303 -27.03 -26.31 35.09
N PHE A 304 -26.37 -25.39 35.80
CA PHE A 304 -26.84 -24.86 37.08
C PHE A 304 -27.54 -23.50 36.96
N THR A 305 -27.13 -22.67 36.00
CA THR A 305 -27.69 -21.32 35.84
C THR A 305 -28.54 -21.16 34.59
N GLY A 306 -28.58 -22.17 33.71
CA GLY A 306 -29.20 -22.08 32.37
C GLY A 306 -28.49 -21.11 31.42
N GLY A 307 -27.47 -20.40 31.88
CA GLY A 307 -26.73 -19.40 31.10
C GLY A 307 -25.91 -20.04 29.99
N VAL A 308 -25.94 -19.44 28.81
CA VAL A 308 -25.21 -19.90 27.64
C VAL A 308 -23.84 -19.21 27.57
N SER A 309 -22.78 -20.00 27.44
CA SER A 309 -21.42 -19.51 27.23
C SER A 309 -20.96 -19.84 25.82
N ARG A 310 -20.70 -18.79 25.02
CA ARG A 310 -20.17 -18.89 23.67
C ARG A 310 -18.67 -18.63 23.66
N ARG A 311 -17.94 -19.41 22.84
CA ARG A 311 -16.51 -19.23 22.59
C ARG A 311 -16.15 -19.66 21.17
N ILE A 312 -15.16 -19.00 20.60
CA ILE A 312 -14.50 -19.42 19.36
C ILE A 312 -13.24 -20.19 19.75
N GLU A 313 -13.04 -21.36 19.17
CA GLU A 313 -11.79 -22.09 19.30
C GLU A 313 -11.02 -22.03 17.98
N LEU A 314 -9.88 -21.34 18.02
CA LEU A 314 -8.93 -21.23 16.93
C LEU A 314 -7.93 -22.38 17.05
N ARG A 315 -7.92 -23.30 16.08
CA ARG A 315 -7.08 -24.50 16.10
C ARG A 315 -6.14 -24.53 14.90
N PHE A 316 -4.89 -24.86 15.15
CA PHE A 316 -3.87 -25.03 14.13
C PHE A 316 -3.25 -26.42 14.25
N THR A 317 -3.28 -27.19 13.17
CA THR A 317 -2.86 -28.61 13.17
C THR A 317 -1.46 -28.81 12.58
N LYS A 318 -0.84 -27.76 12.05
CA LYS A 318 0.51 -27.78 11.46
C LYS A 318 1.34 -26.60 11.94
N TYR A 319 2.65 -26.67 11.70
CA TYR A 319 3.62 -25.58 11.96
C TYR A 319 3.60 -25.10 13.42
N ARG A 320 3.63 -26.04 14.37
CA ARG A 320 3.46 -25.78 15.81
C ARG A 320 4.24 -24.56 16.30
N ASP A 321 5.53 -24.49 15.99
CA ASP A 321 6.39 -23.43 16.50
C ASP A 321 6.06 -22.09 15.85
N GLU A 322 5.86 -22.05 14.53
CA GLU A 322 5.45 -20.83 13.81
C GLU A 322 4.09 -20.30 14.29
N VAL A 323 3.14 -21.21 14.56
CA VAL A 323 1.84 -20.84 15.13
C VAL A 323 2.00 -20.22 16.50
N ILE A 324 2.81 -20.84 17.36
CA ILE A 324 3.05 -20.34 18.71
C ILE A 324 3.64 -18.93 18.64
N GLU A 325 4.67 -18.75 17.81
CA GLU A 325 5.32 -17.46 17.59
C GLU A 325 4.31 -16.41 17.08
N PHE A 326 3.48 -16.78 16.11
CA PHE A 326 2.46 -15.88 15.56
C PHE A 326 1.45 -15.46 16.63
N LEU A 327 0.92 -16.42 17.39
CA LEU A 327 -0.06 -16.13 18.43
C LEU A 327 0.53 -15.25 19.54
N THR A 328 1.75 -15.52 20.00
CA THR A 328 2.31 -14.81 21.15
C THR A 328 3.00 -13.52 20.78
N GLN A 329 3.85 -13.52 19.75
CA GLN A 329 4.65 -12.35 19.39
C GLN A 329 3.92 -11.40 18.44
N VAL A 330 3.13 -11.93 17.50
CA VAL A 330 2.44 -11.09 16.50
C VAL A 330 1.08 -10.63 17.01
N LEU A 331 0.28 -11.52 17.59
CA LEU A 331 -1.06 -11.16 18.10
C LEU A 331 -1.06 -10.68 19.55
N GLY A 332 0.03 -10.88 20.29
CA GLY A 332 0.15 -10.51 21.71
C GLY A 332 -0.66 -11.41 22.64
N ILE A 333 -0.99 -12.63 22.24
CA ILE A 333 -1.78 -13.55 23.08
C ILE A 333 -0.88 -14.09 24.19
N PRO A 334 -1.28 -14.01 25.48
CA PRO A 334 -0.50 -14.53 26.58
C PRO A 334 -0.18 -16.02 26.40
N ARG A 335 1.08 -16.40 26.70
CA ARG A 335 1.60 -17.75 26.43
C ARG A 335 0.79 -18.85 27.11
N ASP A 336 0.30 -18.60 28.31
CA ASP A 336 -0.53 -19.50 29.10
C ASP A 336 -1.91 -19.78 28.46
N ARG A 337 -2.40 -18.88 27.60
CA ARG A 337 -3.66 -19.02 26.85
C ARG A 337 -3.50 -19.87 25.58
N VAL A 338 -2.26 -20.06 25.12
CA VAL A 338 -1.93 -20.90 23.95
C VAL A 338 -1.74 -22.34 24.41
N LYS A 339 -2.71 -23.21 24.12
CA LYS A 339 -2.70 -24.62 24.56
C LYS A 339 -2.29 -25.56 23.44
N VAL A 340 -1.41 -26.52 23.73
CA VAL A 340 -1.14 -27.66 22.84
C VAL A 340 -2.02 -28.83 23.29
N ARG A 341 -2.98 -29.23 22.45
CA ARG A 341 -3.95 -30.29 22.75
C ARG A 341 -3.68 -31.53 21.90
N SER A 342 -3.88 -32.71 22.49
CA SER A 342 -3.96 -33.96 21.73
C SER A 342 -5.35 -34.08 21.09
N LEU A 343 -5.41 -34.45 19.82
CA LEU A 343 -6.63 -34.70 19.06
C LEU A 343 -6.96 -36.20 18.99
N GLY A 344 -6.21 -37.05 19.70
CA GLY A 344 -6.22 -38.51 19.49
C GLY A 344 -5.27 -38.93 18.37
N SER A 345 -4.98 -40.25 18.27
CA SER A 345 -4.09 -40.85 17.26
C SER A 345 -2.70 -40.19 17.12
N GLY A 346 -2.12 -39.70 18.21
CA GLY A 346 -0.82 -39.01 18.22
C GLY A 346 -0.81 -37.59 17.61
N ARG A 347 -1.93 -37.11 17.06
CA ARG A 347 -2.01 -35.78 16.44
C ARG A 347 -2.15 -34.70 17.51
N LYS A 348 -1.36 -33.63 17.40
CA LYS A 348 -1.44 -32.46 18.29
C LYS A 348 -1.91 -31.24 17.51
N CYS A 349 -2.64 -30.34 18.17
CA CYS A 349 -2.92 -29.01 17.65
C CYS A 349 -2.57 -27.93 18.66
N VAL A 350 -2.19 -26.76 18.15
CA VAL A 350 -2.15 -25.53 18.95
C VAL A 350 -3.54 -24.92 18.92
N ALA A 351 -4.09 -24.56 20.08
CA ALA A 351 -5.44 -24.04 20.21
C ALA A 351 -5.48 -22.82 21.14
N VAL A 352 -6.29 -21.83 20.75
CA VAL A 352 -6.65 -20.68 21.57
C VAL A 352 -8.17 -20.63 21.67
N SER A 353 -8.68 -20.43 22.88
CA SER A 353 -10.12 -20.21 23.11
C SER A 353 -10.36 -18.72 23.32
N VAL A 354 -11.21 -18.15 22.48
CA VAL A 354 -11.59 -16.75 22.45
C VAL A 354 -13.02 -16.62 22.98
N SER A 355 -13.19 -15.79 24.00
CA SER A 355 -14.50 -15.41 24.54
C SER A 355 -14.81 -13.95 24.17
N ARG A 356 -15.99 -13.45 24.58
CA ARG A 356 -16.39 -12.04 24.38
C ARG A 356 -15.36 -11.00 24.87
N TYR A 357 -14.50 -11.35 25.82
CA TYR A 357 -13.46 -10.46 26.36
C TYR A 357 -12.17 -10.43 25.53
N HIS A 358 -12.03 -11.31 24.54
CA HIS A 358 -10.80 -11.46 23.74
C HIS A 358 -11.09 -11.31 22.24
N VAL A 359 -12.17 -10.60 21.91
CA VAL A 359 -12.61 -10.39 20.52
C VAL A 359 -11.53 -9.69 19.70
N ASP A 360 -10.71 -8.84 20.33
CA ASP A 360 -9.57 -8.17 19.71
C ASP A 360 -8.59 -9.15 19.04
N TRP A 361 -8.36 -10.34 19.62
CA TRP A 361 -7.50 -11.37 19.02
C TRP A 361 -8.07 -11.88 17.71
N CYS A 362 -9.39 -12.09 17.64
CA CYS A 362 -10.05 -12.49 16.41
C CYS A 362 -10.05 -11.36 15.38
N LEU A 363 -10.29 -10.11 15.81
CA LEU A 363 -10.21 -8.95 14.92
C LEU A 363 -8.82 -8.81 14.30
N LYS A 364 -7.74 -9.03 15.07
CA LYS A 364 -6.37 -9.06 14.55
C LYS A 364 -6.15 -10.15 13.51
N ILE A 365 -6.64 -11.38 13.77
CA ILE A 365 -6.53 -12.49 12.82
C ILE A 365 -7.31 -12.21 11.54
N LEU A 366 -8.50 -11.61 11.64
CA LEU A 366 -9.29 -11.20 10.47
C LEU A 366 -8.47 -10.29 9.55
N LYS A 367 -7.68 -9.34 10.10
CA LYS A 367 -6.78 -8.48 9.32
C LYS A 367 -5.81 -9.29 8.45
N PHE A 368 -5.18 -10.32 9.04
CA PHE A 368 -4.27 -11.17 8.29
C PHE A 368 -5.00 -12.08 7.29
N LEU A 369 -6.17 -12.63 7.64
CA LEU A 369 -6.94 -13.50 6.74
C LEU A 369 -7.39 -12.77 5.47
N GLU A 370 -7.85 -11.52 5.63
CA GLU A 370 -8.17 -10.63 4.52
C GLU A 370 -6.94 -10.37 3.65
N LYS A 371 -5.81 -10.04 4.29
CA LYS A 371 -4.55 -9.74 3.60
C LYS A 371 -4.04 -10.89 2.74
N PHE A 372 -4.18 -12.13 3.22
CA PHE A 372 -3.77 -13.33 2.49
C PHE A 372 -4.87 -13.90 1.58
N ASN A 373 -6.00 -13.19 1.42
CA ASN A 373 -7.14 -13.61 0.61
C ASN A 373 -7.69 -15.01 0.98
N LEU A 374 -7.71 -15.33 2.28
CA LEU A 374 -8.18 -16.61 2.81
C LEU A 374 -9.70 -16.56 3.10
N ARG A 375 -10.50 -16.32 2.04
CA ARG A 375 -11.94 -15.98 2.12
C ARG A 375 -12.78 -16.89 3.01
N SER A 376 -12.70 -18.21 2.83
CA SER A 376 -13.56 -19.12 3.61
C SER A 376 -13.30 -19.07 5.12
N ARG A 377 -12.06 -18.75 5.52
CA ARG A 377 -11.69 -18.59 6.94
C ARG A 377 -12.08 -17.21 7.44
N LEU A 378 -11.92 -16.19 6.60
CA LEU A 378 -12.33 -14.81 6.88
C LEU A 378 -13.85 -14.77 7.17
N GLU A 379 -14.67 -15.31 6.28
CA GLU A 379 -16.13 -15.36 6.41
C GLU A 379 -16.52 -16.09 7.70
N LYS A 380 -15.96 -17.29 7.91
CA LYS A 380 -16.23 -18.09 9.10
C LYS A 380 -15.86 -17.35 10.38
N LEU A 381 -14.65 -16.79 10.48
CA LEU A 381 -14.24 -16.08 11.69
C LEU A 381 -15.08 -14.82 11.93
N SER A 382 -15.47 -14.11 10.86
CA SER A 382 -16.31 -12.92 10.95
C SER A 382 -17.70 -13.23 11.53
N GLU A 383 -18.32 -14.32 11.08
CA GLU A 383 -19.57 -14.81 11.64
C GLU A 383 -19.44 -15.13 13.14
N GLY A 384 -18.35 -15.81 13.51
CA GLY A 384 -18.06 -16.10 14.92
C GLY A 384 -17.93 -14.86 15.79
N VAL A 385 -17.21 -13.86 15.29
CA VAL A 385 -17.01 -12.58 15.99
C VAL A 385 -18.32 -11.86 16.18
N ARG A 386 -19.19 -11.84 15.16
CA ARG A 386 -20.54 -11.27 15.25
C ARG A 386 -21.33 -11.94 16.38
N LEU A 387 -21.39 -13.27 16.39
CA LEU A 387 -22.09 -14.04 17.43
C LEU A 387 -21.53 -13.82 18.85
N LEU A 388 -20.22 -13.62 18.99
CA LEU A 388 -19.61 -13.29 20.30
C LEU A 388 -19.90 -11.85 20.76
N SER A 389 -20.13 -10.93 19.82
CA SER A 389 -20.34 -9.51 20.10
C SER A 389 -21.80 -9.19 20.43
N GLU A 390 -22.75 -9.96 19.90
CA GLU A 390 -24.17 -9.89 20.25
C GLU A 390 -24.43 -10.22 21.74
N ASP A 391 -23.52 -10.94 22.42
CA ASP A 391 -23.58 -11.24 23.87
C ASP A 391 -23.13 -10.05 24.78
N LEU A 392 -22.78 -8.89 24.20
CA LEU A 392 -22.36 -7.67 24.92
C LEU A 392 -23.46 -6.60 25.00
N THR A 393 -24.51 -6.73 24.19
CA THR A 393 -25.76 -5.94 24.21
C THR A 393 -26.83 -6.68 24.97
#